data_AF-A0A8D8IE56-F1
#
_entry.id   AF-A0A8D8IE56-F1
#
_cell.length_a   1.000
_cell.length_b   1.000
_cell.length_c   1.000
_cell.angle_alpha   90.00
_cell.angle_beta   90.00
_cell.angle_gamma   90.00
#
_symmetry.space_group_name_H-M   'P 1'
#
loop_
_entity.id
_entity.type
_entity.pdbx_description
1 polymer ?
#
loop_
_entity_poly.entity_id
_entity_poly.type
_entity_poly.pdbx_seq_one_letter_code
_entity_poly.pdbx_strand_id
1 'polypeptide(L)'
;LLEALTSNSVVTRGETITRHNNVAEACTARDAMAKGLYGRLFDWMVNQINLLLVHNRPNNSEQLAVGLLDIFGFENFSKNSFEQLCINIANEQIQYYFNQHIFTWEQQEYMAEGIPVDMVEFADNRPVLDMLLSRPLGL
;
A
#
# COMPACT_ATOMS: atom_id res chain seq x y z
N LEU A 1 -27.71 -14.47 3.88
CA LEU A 1 -26.65 -14.35 2.85
C LEU A 1 -27.23 -13.93 1.50
N LEU A 2 -28.21 -14.66 0.95
CA LEU A 2 -28.84 -14.30 -0.34
C LEU A 2 -29.29 -12.84 -0.38
N GLU A 3 -30.10 -12.40 0.60
CA GLU A 3 -30.57 -11.02 0.71
C GLU A 3 -29.43 -10.00 0.78
N ALA A 4 -28.34 -10.32 1.50
CA ALA A 4 -27.17 -9.44 1.62
C ALA A 4 -26.40 -9.27 0.31
N LEU A 5 -26.52 -10.22 -0.63
CA LEU A 5 -25.90 -10.14 -1.96
C LEU A 5 -26.85 -9.51 -2.98
N THR A 6 -28.17 -9.70 -2.82
CA THR A 6 -29.18 -9.27 -3.78
C THR A 6 -29.91 -7.98 -3.39
N SER A 7 -29.57 -7.37 -2.26
CA SER A 7 -30.17 -6.13 -1.82
C SER A 7 -29.21 -5.27 -1.01
N ASN A 8 -29.44 -3.97 -1.04
CA ASN A 8 -28.77 -2.96 -0.23
C ASN A 8 -29.82 -2.20 0.58
N SER A 9 -29.58 -2.03 1.88
CA SER A 9 -30.46 -1.30 2.78
C SER A 9 -29.78 -0.04 3.29
N VAL A 10 -30.43 1.12 3.15
CA VAL A 10 -29.96 2.40 3.69
C VAL A 10 -30.95 2.87 4.73
N VAL A 11 -30.45 3.23 5.92
CA VAL A 11 -31.27 3.83 6.98
C VAL A 11 -31.21 5.34 6.84
N THR A 12 -32.35 5.99 6.61
CA THR A 12 -32.46 7.45 6.52
C THR A 12 -33.64 7.91 7.35
N ARG A 13 -33.41 8.87 8.28
CA ARG A 13 -34.44 9.46 9.14
C ARG A 13 -35.30 8.43 9.92
N GLY A 14 -34.71 7.30 10.29
CA GLY A 14 -35.40 6.22 11.02
C GLY A 14 -36.13 5.21 10.13
N GLU A 15 -36.23 5.43 8.83
CA GLU A 15 -36.78 4.48 7.87
C GLU A 15 -35.67 3.67 7.19
N THR A 16 -35.90 2.37 7.01
CA THR A 16 -34.99 1.48 6.28
C THR A 16 -35.50 1.33 4.85
N ILE A 17 -34.78 1.90 3.89
CA ILE A 17 -35.07 1.76 2.47
C ILE A 17 -34.24 0.61 1.93
N THR A 18 -34.91 -0.45 1.47
CA THR A 18 -34.24 -1.61 0.85
C THR A 18 -34.39 -1.54 -0.67
N ARG A 19 -33.26 -1.60 -1.37
CA ARG A 19 -33.18 -1.63 -2.84
C ARG A 19 -32.63 -2.98 -3.28
N HIS A 20 -33.30 -3.63 -4.23
CA HIS A 20 -32.77 -4.82 -4.87
C HIS A 20 -31.66 -4.49 -5.86
N ASN A 21 -30.59 -5.28 -5.82
CA ASN A 21 -29.45 -5.18 -6.72
C ASN A 21 -29.83 -5.77 -8.08
N ASN A 22 -29.35 -5.14 -9.16
CA ASN A 22 -29.35 -5.79 -10.46
C ASN A 22 -28.31 -6.93 -10.50
N VAL A 23 -28.29 -7.70 -11.60
CA VAL A 23 -27.38 -8.86 -11.75
C VAL A 23 -25.90 -8.45 -11.60
N ALA A 24 -25.49 -7.34 -12.21
CA ALA A 24 -24.09 -6.88 -12.15
C ALA A 24 -23.70 -6.39 -10.76
N GLU A 25 -24.60 -5.69 -10.07
CA GLU A 25 -24.43 -5.26 -8.67
C GLU A 25 -24.32 -6.47 -7.73
N ALA A 26 -25.15 -7.49 -7.92
CA ALA A 26 -25.11 -8.71 -7.12
C ALA A 26 -23.83 -9.52 -7.37
N CYS A 27 -23.35 -9.60 -8.61
CA CYS A 27 -22.05 -10.20 -8.93
C CYS A 27 -20.90 -9.44 -8.27
N THR A 28 -20.90 -8.11 -8.35
CA THR A 28 -19.89 -7.27 -7.69
C THR A 28 -19.93 -7.47 -6.17
N ALA A 29 -21.11 -7.53 -5.55
CA ALA A 29 -21.26 -7.78 -4.12
C ALA A 29 -20.71 -9.14 -3.70
N ARG A 30 -20.96 -10.20 -4.48
CA ARG A 30 -20.39 -11.54 -4.27
C ARG A 30 -18.87 -11.51 -4.33
N ASP A 31 -18.30 -10.90 -5.37
CA ASP A 31 -16.85 -10.87 -5.58
C ASP A 31 -16.15 -10.02 -4.52
N ALA A 32 -16.75 -8.88 -4.13
CA ALA A 32 -16.28 -8.05 -3.04
C ALA A 32 -16.33 -8.79 -1.69
N MET A 33 -17.40 -9.54 -1.43
CA MET A 33 -17.50 -10.38 -0.23
C MET A 33 -16.42 -11.46 -0.22
N ALA A 34 -16.20 -12.16 -1.33
CA ALA A 34 -15.17 -13.18 -1.44
C ALA A 34 -13.76 -12.60 -1.20
N LYS A 35 -13.42 -11.48 -1.86
CA LYS A 35 -12.17 -10.75 -1.66
C LYS A 35 -12.01 -10.27 -0.20
N GLY A 36 -13.07 -9.73 0.39
CA GLY A 36 -13.07 -9.26 1.78
C GLY A 36 -12.89 -10.38 2.80
N LEU A 37 -13.52 -11.53 2.59
CA LEU A 37 -13.33 -12.72 3.43
C LEU A 37 -11.90 -13.25 3.34
N TYR A 38 -11.37 -13.36 2.13
CA TYR A 38 -9.99 -13.79 1.91
C TYR A 38 -8.99 -12.83 2.56
N GLY A 39 -9.15 -11.52 2.36
CA GLY A 39 -8.32 -10.50 3.00
C GLY A 39 -8.34 -10.61 4.52
N ARG A 40 -9.52 -10.73 5.14
CA ARG A 40 -9.64 -10.90 6.60
C ARG A 40 -9.02 -12.19 7.10
N LEU A 41 -9.11 -13.27 6.35
CA LEU A 41 -8.45 -14.53 6.70
C LEU A 41 -6.93 -14.37 6.68
N PHE A 42 -6.39 -13.72 5.64
CA PHE A 42 -4.97 -13.44 5.54
C PHE A 42 -4.48 -12.57 6.70
N ASP A 43 -5.17 -11.45 6.97
CA ASP A 43 -4.85 -10.58 8.10
C ASP A 43 -4.91 -11.32 9.44
N TRP A 44 -5.91 -12.20 9.61
CA TRP A 44 -6.02 -13.03 10.80
C TRP A 44 -4.82 -13.97 10.96
N MET A 45 -4.37 -14.63 9.88
CA MET A 45 -3.18 -15.49 9.93
C MET A 45 -1.93 -14.70 10.32
N VAL A 46 -1.71 -13.54 9.69
CA VAL A 46 -0.58 -12.65 10.03
C VAL A 46 -0.63 -12.25 11.51
N ASN A 47 -1.81 -11.87 12.01
CA ASN A 47 -2.00 -11.52 13.41
C ASN A 47 -1.73 -12.69 14.36
N GLN A 48 -2.16 -13.92 14.02
CA GLN A 48 -1.85 -15.09 14.84
C GLN A 48 -0.35 -15.34 14.92
N ILE A 49 0.36 -15.25 13.79
CA ILE A 49 1.82 -15.39 13.76
C ILE A 49 2.48 -14.29 14.62
N ASN A 50 2.06 -13.04 14.46
CA ASN A 50 2.59 -11.92 15.24
C ASN A 50 2.37 -12.07 16.75
N LEU A 51 1.18 -12.54 17.17
CA LEU A 51 0.88 -12.82 18.58
C LEU A 51 1.77 -13.91 19.18
N LEU A 52 2.18 -14.89 18.38
CA LEU A 52 3.07 -15.96 18.82
C LEU A 52 4.55 -15.53 18.86
N LEU A 53 4.94 -14.54 18.04
CA LEU A 53 6.32 -14.05 17.93
C LEU A 53 6.59 -12.82 18.81
N VAL A 54 5.55 -12.16 19.33
CA VAL A 54 5.70 -10.93 20.13
C VAL A 54 6.57 -11.18 21.35
N HIS A 55 7.58 -10.33 21.53
CA HIS A 55 8.47 -10.40 22.68
C HIS A 55 7.84 -9.68 23.89
N ASN A 56 7.56 -10.42 24.96
CA ASN A 56 7.09 -9.87 26.23
C ASN A 56 8.26 -9.24 27.04
N ARG A 57 8.93 -8.23 26.47
CA ARG A 57 9.95 -7.46 27.21
C ARG A 57 9.35 -6.15 27.74
N PRO A 58 9.74 -5.69 28.94
CA PRO A 58 9.22 -4.46 29.51
C PRO A 58 9.57 -3.25 28.64
N ASN A 59 8.60 -2.34 28.47
CA ASN A 59 8.61 -1.15 27.58
C ASN A 59 9.73 -0.10 27.81
N ASN A 60 10.73 -0.39 28.65
CA ASN A 60 11.72 0.60 29.11
C ASN A 60 13.09 0.52 28.41
N SER A 61 13.25 -0.31 27.39
CA SER A 61 14.47 -0.35 26.56
C SER A 61 14.13 0.03 25.12
N GLU A 62 14.89 0.96 24.52
CA GLU A 62 14.84 1.22 23.09
C GLU A 62 14.95 -0.10 22.33
N GLN A 63 13.89 -0.45 21.60
CA GLN A 63 13.86 -1.68 20.83
C GLN A 63 14.61 -1.45 19.52
N LEU A 64 15.85 -1.92 19.48
CA LEU A 64 16.57 -2.11 18.21
C LEU A 64 15.84 -3.20 17.42
N ALA A 65 15.45 -2.89 16.19
CA ALA A 65 14.77 -3.82 15.30
C ALA A 65 15.51 -3.90 13.96
N VAL A 66 15.61 -5.12 13.43
CA VAL A 66 16.06 -5.37 12.05
C VAL A 66 14.83 -5.72 11.23
N GLY A 67 14.52 -4.88 10.25
CA GLY A 67 13.43 -5.09 9.30
C GLY A 67 13.95 -5.71 8.01
N LEU A 68 13.22 -6.70 7.48
CA LEU A 68 13.41 -7.21 6.13
C LEU A 68 12.14 -6.90 5.34
N LEU A 69 12.32 -6.31 4.16
CA LEU A 69 11.23 -5.95 3.26
C LEU A 69 11.35 -6.80 1.99
N ASP A 70 10.38 -7.68 1.77
CA ASP A 70 10.24 -8.50 0.56
C ASP A 70 9.05 -7.96 -0.25
N ILE A 71 9.31 -7.55 -1.49
CA ILE A 71 8.35 -6.86 -2.36
C ILE A 71 8.50 -7.34 -3.80
N PHE A 72 7.41 -7.21 -4.57
CA PHE A 72 7.45 -7.43 -6.01
C PHE A 72 8.28 -6.37 -6.72
N GLY A 73 9.11 -6.79 -7.68
CA GLY A 73 9.81 -5.88 -8.58
C GLY A 73 8.87 -5.27 -9.63
N PHE A 74 9.41 -4.38 -10.46
CA PHE A 74 8.67 -3.72 -11.53
C PHE A 74 8.11 -4.73 -12.56
N GLU A 75 6.84 -4.57 -12.95
CA GLU A 75 6.16 -5.45 -13.89
C GLU A 75 5.85 -4.74 -15.22
N ASN A 76 6.08 -5.44 -16.33
CA ASN A 76 5.74 -4.94 -17.66
C ASN A 76 5.31 -6.10 -18.58
N PHE A 77 4.00 -6.26 -18.74
CA PHE A 77 3.39 -7.24 -19.63
C PHE A 77 2.79 -6.61 -20.88
N SER A 78 2.42 -7.44 -21.86
CA SER A 78 1.71 -6.99 -23.07
C SER A 78 0.37 -6.32 -22.77
N LYS A 79 -0.27 -6.68 -21.65
CA LYS A 79 -1.46 -6.03 -21.10
C LYS A 79 -1.29 -5.93 -19.58
N ASN A 80 -1.22 -4.71 -19.07
CA ASN A 80 -1.14 -4.42 -17.64
C ASN A 80 -2.53 -4.01 -17.13
N SER A 81 -2.96 -4.56 -15.99
CA SER A 81 -4.21 -4.16 -15.33
C SER A 81 -3.93 -3.24 -14.14
N PHE A 82 -4.97 -2.94 -13.35
CA PHE A 82 -4.86 -2.09 -12.18
C PHE A 82 -3.83 -2.63 -11.17
N GLU A 83 -3.70 -3.94 -11.06
CA GLU A 83 -2.75 -4.61 -10.18
C GLU A 83 -1.30 -4.24 -10.50
N GLN A 84 -0.90 -4.30 -11.78
CA GLN A 84 0.44 -3.87 -12.21
C GLN A 84 0.68 -2.39 -11.94
N LEU A 85 -0.34 -1.55 -12.14
CA LEU A 85 -0.23 -0.12 -11.82
C LEU A 85 0.07 0.09 -10.33
N CYS A 86 -0.63 -0.60 -9.43
CA CYS A 86 -0.35 -0.54 -7.99
C CYS A 86 1.07 -1.04 -7.65
N ILE A 87 1.51 -2.15 -8.25
CA ILE A 87 2.85 -2.70 -8.05
C ILE A 87 3.92 -1.70 -8.50
N ASN A 88 3.76 -1.13 -9.70
CA ASN A 88 4.74 -0.19 -10.25
C ASN A 88 4.76 1.15 -9.51
N ILE A 89 3.61 1.65 -9.03
CA ILE A 89 3.58 2.84 -8.16
C ILE A 89 4.34 2.59 -6.86
N ALA A 90 4.17 1.42 -6.23
CA ALA A 90 4.90 1.08 -5.02
C ALA A 90 6.42 1.03 -5.29
N ASN A 91 6.84 0.44 -6.41
CA ASN A 91 8.23 0.44 -6.84
C ASN A 91 8.77 1.86 -7.07
N GLU A 92 8.00 2.74 -7.72
CA GLU A 92 8.40 4.12 -7.96
C GLU A 92 8.57 4.90 -6.65
N GLN A 93 7.71 4.67 -5.67
CA GLN A 93 7.81 5.30 -4.34
C GLN A 93 9.06 4.85 -3.60
N ILE A 94 9.44 3.57 -3.73
CA ILE A 94 10.65 3.00 -3.14
C ILE A 94 11.89 3.51 -3.86
N GLN A 95 11.86 3.61 -5.19
CA GLN A 95 12.94 4.20 -5.97
C GLN A 95 13.16 5.67 -5.58
N TYR A 96 12.09 6.44 -5.38
CA TYR A 96 12.18 7.82 -4.89
C TYR A 96 12.82 7.88 -3.51
N TYR A 97 12.37 7.02 -2.58
CA TYR A 97 12.95 6.93 -1.24
C TYR A 97 14.45 6.58 -1.32
N PHE A 98 14.84 5.59 -2.11
CA PHE A 98 16.24 5.18 -2.28
C PHE A 98 17.10 6.32 -2.84
N ASN A 99 16.65 6.98 -3.91
CA ASN A 99 17.38 8.08 -4.53
C ASN A 99 17.60 9.24 -3.54
N GLN A 100 16.58 9.58 -2.74
CA GLN A 100 16.70 10.64 -1.73
C GLN A 100 17.62 10.22 -0.57
N HIS A 101 17.47 9.00 -0.07
CA HIS A 101 18.20 8.56 1.12
C HIS A 101 19.67 8.27 0.87
N ILE A 102 19.98 7.57 -0.23
CA ILE A 102 21.35 7.19 -0.54
C ILE A 102 22.10 8.42 -1.04
N PHE A 103 21.60 9.10 -2.07
CA PHE A 103 22.40 10.15 -2.68
C PHE A 103 22.35 11.47 -1.92
N THR A 104 21.17 11.92 -1.48
CA THR A 104 21.06 13.25 -0.86
C THR A 104 21.65 13.26 0.55
N TRP A 105 21.37 12.25 1.39
CA TRP A 105 21.84 12.26 2.78
C TRP A 105 23.32 11.90 2.89
N GLU A 106 23.81 10.98 2.07
CA GLU A 106 25.24 10.64 2.06
C GLU A 106 26.08 11.84 1.59
N GLN A 107 25.63 12.59 0.58
CA GLN A 107 26.29 13.84 0.18
C GLN A 107 26.24 14.91 1.29
N GLN A 108 25.12 15.03 2.02
CA GLN A 108 25.03 15.95 3.16
C GLN A 108 26.00 15.59 4.28
N GLU A 109 26.18 14.31 4.57
CA GLU A 109 27.13 13.82 5.57
C GLU A 109 28.58 14.12 5.14
N TYR A 110 28.92 13.82 3.89
CA TYR A 110 30.24 14.14 3.34
C TYR A 110 30.56 15.64 3.39
N MET A 111 29.58 16.50 3.06
CA MET A 111 29.72 17.95 3.18
C MET A 111 29.90 18.38 4.64
N ALA A 112 29.17 17.77 5.58
CA ALA A 112 29.28 18.06 7.01
C ALA A 112 30.65 17.67 7.58
N GLU A 113 31.23 16.57 7.10
CA GLU A 113 32.58 16.12 7.47
C GLU A 113 33.70 16.83 6.70
N GLY A 114 33.37 17.67 5.72
CA GLY A 114 34.34 18.40 4.89
C GLY A 114 35.11 17.50 3.90
N ILE A 115 34.54 16.35 3.54
CA ILE A 115 35.11 15.41 2.59
C ILE A 115 34.74 15.86 1.17
N PRO A 116 35.73 16.09 0.28
CA PRO A 116 35.44 16.47 -1.10
C PRO A 116 34.85 15.28 -1.85
N VAL A 117 33.59 15.41 -2.30
CA VAL A 117 32.86 14.39 -3.07
C VAL A 117 32.26 15.03 -4.31
N ASP A 118 32.37 14.33 -5.44
CA ASP A 118 31.71 14.74 -6.68
C ASP A 118 30.20 14.50 -6.57
N MET A 119 29.40 15.50 -6.93
CA MET A 119 27.94 15.39 -6.89
C MET A 119 27.47 14.30 -7.86
N VAL A 120 26.76 13.30 -7.35
CA VAL A 120 26.16 12.26 -8.18
C VAL A 120 24.81 12.78 -8.68
N GLU A 121 24.69 12.96 -10.00
CA GLU A 121 23.40 13.20 -10.64
C GLU A 121 22.60 11.90 -10.73
N PHE A 122 21.34 11.95 -10.32
CA PHE A 122 20.40 10.84 -10.44
C PHE A 122 19.09 11.30 -11.08
N ALA A 123 18.38 10.36 -11.69
CA ALA A 123 17.08 10.64 -12.28
C ALA A 123 16.03 10.88 -11.18
N ASP A 124 15.44 12.08 -11.18
CA ASP A 124 14.33 12.40 -10.30
C ASP A 124 13.02 11.86 -10.87
N ASN A 125 12.43 10.90 -10.15
CA ASN A 125 11.15 10.31 -10.48
C ASN A 125 9.95 10.98 -9.77
N ARG A 126 10.20 12.05 -9.00
CA ARG A 126 9.15 12.85 -8.36
C ARG A 126 8.02 13.28 -9.31
N PRO A 127 8.29 13.72 -10.56
CA PRO A 127 7.21 14.13 -11.46
C PRO A 127 6.23 12.98 -11.79
N VAL A 128 6.72 11.74 -11.87
CA VAL A 128 5.88 10.55 -12.10
C VAL A 128 4.99 10.28 -10.89
N LEU A 129 5.57 10.34 -9.68
CA LEU A 129 4.81 10.18 -8.44
C LEU A 129 3.77 11.28 -8.26
N ASP A 130 4.10 12.54 -8.56
CA ASP A 130 3.14 13.64 -8.45
C ASP A 130 2.01 13.48 -9.48
N MET A 131 2.31 13.03 -10.70
CA MET A 131 1.28 12.71 -11.70
C MET A 131 0.32 11.62 -11.20
N LEU A 132 0.81 10.61 -10.48
CA LEU A 132 0.02 9.46 -10.04
C LEU A 132 -0.68 9.66 -8.69
N LEU A 133 -0.09 10.41 -7.76
CA LEU A 133 -0.50 10.47 -6.35
C LEU A 133 -0.88 11.86 -5.85
N SER A 134 -0.59 12.94 -6.58
CA SER A 134 -0.86 14.29 -6.09
C SER A 134 -2.36 14.56 -5.98
N ARG A 135 -2.76 15.27 -4.92
CA ARG A 135 -4.15 15.75 -4.79
C ARG A 135 -4.30 17.09 -5.52
N PRO A 136 -5.47 17.40 -6.12
CA PRO A 136 -6.68 16.59 -6.23
C PRO A 136 -6.78 15.81 -7.57
N LEU A 137 -5.78 15.89 -8.43
CA LEU A 137 -5.84 15.51 -9.85
C LEU A 137 -4.95 14.31 -10.23
N GLY A 138 -4.28 13.70 -9.26
CA GLY A 138 -3.62 12.41 -9.45
C GLY A 138 -4.60 11.39 -10.04
N LEU A 139 -4.05 10.49 -10.85
CA LEU A 139 -4.80 9.46 -11.59
C LEU A 139 -5.78 8.67 -10.71
#